data_AF-A0A1X4IWL6-F1
#
_entry.id   AF-A0A1X4IWL6-F1
#
_cell.length_a   1.000
_cell.length_b   1.000
_cell.length_c   1.000
_cell.angle_alpha   90.00
_cell.angle_beta   90.00
_cell.angle_gamma   90.00
#
_symmetry.space_group_name_H-M   'P 1'
#
loop_
_entity.id
_entity.type
_entity.pdbx_description
1 polymer ?
#
loop_
_entity_poly.entity_id
_entity_poly.type
_entity_poly.pdbx_seq_one_letter_code
_entity_poly.pdbx_strand_id
1 'polypeptide(L)'
;MHRNLARLIELAALVRADEMARLGDLRAEMATLRARITELRGATTAATEMTGYFGSGAEATWHRWRHQEVARLNRALAELRAKEPDQEQKTRIAVARTQVLQKLSDRT
;
A
#
# COMPACT_ATOMS: atom_id res chain seq x y z
N MET A 1 34.64 -22.75 -0.80
CA MET A 1 33.88 -21.67 -1.47
C MET A 1 32.36 -21.89 -1.44
N HIS A 2 31.85 -23.08 -1.76
CA HIS A 2 30.40 -23.36 -1.80
C HIS A 2 29.60 -22.97 -0.53
N ARG A 3 30.14 -23.18 0.68
CA ARG A 3 29.43 -22.87 1.93
C ARG A 3 29.15 -21.37 2.12
N ASN A 4 30.03 -20.50 1.62
CA ASN A 4 29.82 -19.05 1.67
C ASN A 4 28.80 -18.59 0.63
N LEU A 5 28.81 -19.20 -0.57
CA LEU A 5 27.85 -18.89 -1.62
C LEU A 5 26.43 -19.32 -1.24
N ALA A 6 26.27 -20.50 -0.63
CA ALA A 6 24.99 -20.98 -0.11
C ALA A 6 24.39 -20.02 0.94
N ARG A 7 25.21 -19.51 1.87
CA ARG A 7 24.77 -18.52 2.87
C ARG A 7 24.35 -17.19 2.24
N LEU A 8 25.05 -16.75 1.18
CA LEU A 8 24.69 -15.53 0.45
C LEU A 8 23.36 -15.70 -0.29
N ILE A 9 23.09 -16.88 -0.86
CA ILE A 9 21.81 -17.20 -1.50
C ILE A 9 20.67 -17.17 -0.50
N GLU A 10 20.86 -17.80 0.66
CA GLU A 10 19.88 -17.82 1.75
C GLU A 10 19.57 -16.40 2.24
N LEU A 11 20.60 -15.59 2.51
CA LEU A 11 20.43 -14.19 2.90
C LEU A 11 19.71 -13.39 1.82
N ALA A 12 20.07 -13.56 0.54
CA ALA A 12 19.39 -12.86 -0.56
C ALA A 12 17.93 -13.28 -0.71
N ALA A 13 17.60 -14.55 -0.45
CA ALA A 13 16.22 -15.03 -0.45
C ALA A 13 15.39 -14.41 0.68
N LEU A 14 15.97 -14.26 1.88
CA LEU A 14 15.33 -13.58 3.01
C LEU A 14 15.09 -12.10 2.72
N VAL A 15 16.09 -11.39 2.19
CA VAL A 15 15.94 -9.98 1.79
C VAL A 15 14.87 -9.82 0.72
N ARG A 16 14.83 -10.72 -0.28
CA ARG A 16 13.77 -10.71 -1.29
C ARG A 16 12.38 -10.89 -0.67
N ALA A 17 12.23 -11.82 0.26
CA ALA A 17 10.95 -12.06 0.92
C ALA A 17 10.49 -10.83 1.73
N ASP A 18 11.40 -10.21 2.48
CA ASP A 18 11.14 -8.99 3.26
C ASP A 18 10.74 -7.81 2.35
N GLU A 19 11.47 -7.56 1.26
CA GLU A 19 11.13 -6.47 0.34
C GLU A 19 9.80 -6.72 -0.42
N MET A 20 9.44 -7.98 -0.67
CA MET A 20 8.13 -8.33 -1.23
C MET A 20 7.00 -8.15 -0.21
N ALA A 21 7.23 -8.51 1.05
CA ALA A 21 6.27 -8.30 2.13
C ALA A 21 5.99 -6.81 2.34
N ARG A 22 7.03 -5.97 2.43
CA ARG A 22 6.89 -4.50 2.53
C ARG A 22 6.13 -3.89 1.37
N LEU A 23 6.36 -4.36 0.14
CA LEU A 23 5.59 -3.90 -1.03
C LEU A 23 4.12 -4.34 -0.94
N GLY A 24 3.88 -5.55 -0.45
CA GLY A 24 2.54 -6.07 -0.18
C GLY A 24 1.79 -5.23 0.86
N ASP A 25 2.41 -4.97 2.00
CA ASP A 25 1.86 -4.15 3.08
C ASP A 25 1.53 -2.74 2.62
N LEU A 26 2.45 -2.10 1.88
CA LEU A 26 2.23 -0.78 1.30
C LEU A 26 0.98 -0.76 0.39
N ARG A 27 0.84 -1.77 -0.47
CA ARG A 27 -0.32 -1.89 -1.38
C ARG A 27 -1.62 -2.20 -0.63
N ALA A 28 -1.55 -3.01 0.43
CA ALA A 28 -2.69 -3.31 1.29
C ALA A 28 -3.17 -2.06 2.05
N GLU A 29 -2.25 -1.24 2.56
CA GLU A 29 -2.58 0.03 3.19
C GLU A 29 -3.24 1.00 2.20
N MET A 30 -2.67 1.12 0.98
CA MET A 30 -3.28 1.91 -0.10
C MET A 30 -4.68 1.41 -0.47
N ALA A 31 -4.90 0.09 -0.52
CA ALA A 31 -6.22 -0.50 -0.78
C ALA A 31 -7.22 -0.17 0.33
N THR A 32 -6.79 -0.22 1.58
CA THR A 32 -7.59 0.12 2.77
C THR A 32 -8.03 1.58 2.73
N LEU A 33 -7.11 2.51 2.43
CA LEU A 33 -7.44 3.93 2.28
C LEU A 33 -8.42 4.17 1.13
N ARG A 34 -8.24 3.50 -0.01
CA ARG A 34 -9.18 3.59 -1.15
C ARG A 34 -10.57 3.09 -0.77
N ALA A 35 -10.67 1.95 -0.09
CA ALA A 35 -11.94 1.41 0.38
C ALA A 35 -12.65 2.40 1.30
N ARG A 36 -11.94 2.99 2.27
CA ARG A 36 -12.51 3.99 3.19
C ARG A 36 -12.97 5.27 2.48
N ILE A 37 -12.22 5.74 1.49
CA ILE A 37 -12.63 6.89 0.66
C ILE A 37 -13.91 6.57 -0.12
N THR A 38 -13.99 5.37 -0.72
CA THR A 38 -15.17 4.92 -1.46
C THR A 38 -16.38 4.81 -0.54
N GLU A 39 -16.22 4.24 0.67
CA GLU A 39 -17.28 4.15 1.67
C GLU A 39 -17.81 5.54 2.06
N LEU A 40 -16.91 6.48 2.39
CA LEU A 40 -17.30 7.85 2.75
C LEU A 40 -18.00 8.58 1.59
N ARG A 41 -17.60 8.32 0.35
CA ARG A 41 -18.26 8.88 -0.84
C ARG A 41 -19.61 8.23 -1.11
N GLY A 42 -19.72 6.90 -0.92
CA GLY A 42 -20.96 6.14 -1.07
C GLY A 42 -22.01 6.44 0.00
N ALA A 43 -21.60 6.82 1.21
CA ALA A 43 -22.53 7.28 2.25
C ALA A 43 -23.37 8.50 1.83
N THR A 44 -22.97 9.23 0.77
CA THR A 44 -23.75 10.33 0.18
C THR A 44 -25.08 9.86 -0.40
N THR A 45 -25.11 8.72 -1.10
CA THR A 45 -26.33 8.26 -1.79
C THR A 45 -27.37 7.73 -0.81
N ALA A 46 -26.96 7.13 0.30
CA ALA A 46 -27.88 6.59 1.31
C ALA A 46 -28.49 7.69 2.22
N ALA A 47 -27.75 8.75 2.53
CA ALA A 47 -28.23 9.83 3.40
C ALA A 47 -29.22 10.78 2.69
N THR A 48 -29.05 10.99 1.38
CA THR A 48 -29.97 11.82 0.57
C THR A 48 -31.34 11.17 0.37
N GLU A 49 -31.48 9.86 0.54
CA GLU A 49 -32.78 9.17 0.49
C GLU A 49 -33.56 9.22 1.82
N MET A 50 -32.91 9.56 2.94
CA MET A 50 -33.51 9.58 4.29
C MET A 50 -33.84 11.00 4.82
N THR A 51 -33.54 12.04 4.05
CA THR A 51 -33.56 13.47 4.46
C THR A 51 -34.88 14.18 4.16
N GLY A 52 -36.01 13.48 4.35
CA GLY A 52 -37.30 14.14 4.51
C GLY A 52 -37.49 14.84 5.87
N TYR A 53 -36.61 14.62 6.86
CA TYR A 53 -36.95 14.94 8.26
C TYR A 53 -35.82 15.39 9.22
N PHE A 54 -34.56 15.50 8.80
CA PHE A 54 -33.47 15.91 9.70
C PHE A 54 -32.98 17.34 9.39
N GLY A 55 -32.91 18.18 10.43
CA GLY A 55 -32.61 19.62 10.32
C GLY A 55 -31.27 19.92 9.64
N SER A 56 -31.30 20.91 8.75
CA SER A 56 -30.24 21.33 7.82
C SER A 56 -28.84 21.58 8.42
N GLY A 57 -28.74 21.85 9.72
CA GLY A 57 -27.47 22.11 10.41
C GLY A 57 -26.60 20.87 10.66
N ALA A 58 -27.21 19.73 11.01
CA ALA A 58 -26.48 18.49 11.29
C ALA A 58 -25.92 17.87 10.00
N GLU A 59 -26.71 17.92 8.92
CA GLU A 59 -26.32 17.49 7.58
C GLU A 59 -25.14 18.31 7.04
N ALA A 60 -25.18 19.64 7.15
CA ALA A 60 -24.07 20.50 6.74
C ALA A 60 -22.77 20.23 7.52
N THR A 61 -22.89 19.95 8.83
CA THR A 61 -21.73 19.60 9.68
C THR A 61 -21.13 18.25 9.27
N TRP A 62 -21.98 17.24 9.03
CA TRP A 62 -21.57 15.93 8.56
C TRP A 62 -20.86 16.00 7.19
N HIS A 63 -21.43 16.73 6.23
CA HIS A 63 -20.82 16.91 4.91
C HIS A 63 -19.45 17.59 4.99
N ARG A 64 -19.31 18.63 5.84
CA ARG A 64 -18.04 19.32 6.05
C ARG A 64 -17.00 18.38 6.63
N TRP A 65 -17.33 17.66 7.69
CA TRP A 65 -16.44 16.66 8.30
C TRP A 65 -16.00 15.62 7.29
N ARG A 66 -16.96 15.04 6.54
CA ARG A 66 -16.68 14.02 5.52
C ARG A 66 -15.74 14.55 4.43
N HIS A 67 -15.94 15.77 3.95
CA HIS A 67 -15.05 16.37 2.95
C HIS A 67 -13.63 16.55 3.48
N GLN A 68 -13.48 17.02 4.71
CA GLN A 68 -12.18 17.14 5.37
C GLN A 68 -11.52 15.77 5.53
N GLU A 69 -12.29 14.76 5.91
CA GLU A 69 -11.80 13.39 6.11
C GLU A 69 -11.37 12.74 4.79
N VAL A 70 -12.16 12.88 3.73
CA VAL A 70 -11.77 12.44 2.38
C VAL A 70 -10.51 13.16 1.90
N ALA A 71 -10.37 14.47 2.15
CA ALA A 71 -9.16 15.21 1.81
C ALA A 71 -7.94 14.75 2.60
N ARG A 72 -8.11 14.39 3.88
CA ARG A 72 -7.05 13.80 4.73
C ARG A 72 -6.62 12.43 4.20
N LEU A 73 -7.56 11.55 3.90
CA LEU A 73 -7.30 10.21 3.36
C LEU A 73 -6.63 10.26 1.98
N ASN A 74 -7.02 11.20 1.11
CA ASN A 74 -6.38 11.39 -0.19
C ASN A 74 -4.91 11.84 -0.07
N ARG A 75 -4.59 12.69 0.93
CA ARG A 75 -3.20 13.08 1.21
C ARG A 75 -2.36 11.88 1.66
N ALA A 76 -2.87 11.11 2.63
CA ALA A 76 -2.20 9.88 3.05
C ALA A 76 -2.00 8.89 1.88
N LEU A 77 -3.00 8.71 1.02
CA LEU A 77 -2.89 7.87 -0.16
C LEU A 77 -1.83 8.40 -1.14
N ALA A 78 -1.71 9.72 -1.32
CA ALA A 78 -0.69 10.32 -2.17
C ALA A 78 0.73 10.10 -1.61
N GLU A 79 0.91 10.21 -0.29
CA GLU A 79 2.18 9.92 0.38
C GLU A 79 2.60 8.45 0.21
N LEU A 80 1.68 7.50 0.35
CA LEU A 80 1.98 6.08 0.10
C LEU A 80 2.31 5.81 -1.37
N ARG A 81 1.57 6.42 -2.30
CA ARG A 81 1.86 6.33 -3.75
C ARG A 81 3.23 6.88 -4.10
N ALA A 82 3.71 7.91 -3.41
CA ALA A 82 5.05 8.45 -3.63
C ALA A 82 6.16 7.47 -3.18
N LYS A 83 5.87 6.58 -2.22
CA LYS A 83 6.80 5.55 -1.72
C LYS A 83 6.81 4.27 -2.57
N GLU A 84 5.73 3.99 -3.29
CA GLU A 84 5.58 2.76 -4.08
C GLU A 84 6.70 2.53 -5.11
N PRO A 85 7.15 3.52 -5.91
CA PRO A 85 8.22 3.31 -6.89
C PRO A 85 9.57 2.92 -6.26
N ASP A 86 9.92 3.54 -5.13
CA ASP A 86 11.17 3.21 -4.41
C ASP A 86 11.11 1.79 -3.85
N GLN A 87 9.96 1.42 -3.26
CA GLN A 87 9.75 0.07 -2.75
C GLN A 87 9.77 -0.98 -3.86
N GLU A 88 9.13 -0.71 -5.00
CA GLU A 88 9.21 -1.59 -6.17
C GLU A 88 10.64 -1.77 -6.67
N GLN A 89 11.43 -0.69 -6.69
CA GLN A 89 12.83 -0.76 -7.11
C GLN A 89 13.66 -1.64 -6.16
N LYS A 90 13.46 -1.51 -4.84
CA LYS A 90 14.11 -2.38 -3.85
C LYS A 90 13.75 -3.84 -4.05
N THR A 91 12.47 -4.15 -4.26
CA THR A 91 12.02 -5.52 -4.55
C THR A 91 12.67 -6.06 -5.83
N ARG A 92 12.73 -5.26 -6.91
CA ARG A 92 13.38 -5.67 -8.18
C ARG A 92 14.86 -5.97 -7.99
N ILE A 93 15.58 -5.12 -7.26
CA ILE A 93 17.00 -5.33 -6.95
C ILE A 93 17.20 -6.61 -6.13
N ALA A 94 16.36 -6.84 -5.12
CA ALA A 94 16.45 -8.05 -4.29
C ALA A 94 16.23 -9.33 -5.12
N VAL A 95 15.23 -9.32 -6.02
CA VAL A 95 14.99 -10.43 -6.96
C VAL A 95 16.19 -10.66 -7.88
N ALA A 96 16.72 -9.59 -8.49
CA ALA A 96 17.87 -9.67 -9.39
C ALA A 96 19.11 -10.23 -8.67
N ARG A 97 19.37 -9.79 -7.42
CA ARG A 97 20.48 -10.29 -6.61
C ARG A 97 20.37 -11.79 -6.36
N THR A 98 19.18 -12.30 -5.99
CA THR A 98 18.96 -13.73 -5.81
C THR A 98 19.24 -14.51 -7.09
N GLN A 99 18.76 -14.01 -8.25
CA GLN A 99 19.00 -14.66 -9.55
C GLN A 99 20.48 -14.70 -9.93
N VAL A 100 21.22 -13.61 -9.67
CA VAL A 100 22.66 -13.56 -9.94
C VAL A 100 23.41 -14.58 -9.07
N LEU A 101 23.09 -14.66 -7.78
CA LEU A 101 23.73 -15.61 -6.87
C LEU A 101 23.42 -17.07 -7.23
N GLN A 102 22.18 -17.36 -7.67
CA GLN A 102 21.82 -18.69 -8.15
C GLN A 102 22.64 -19.06 -9.39
N LYS A 103 22.72 -18.17 -10.39
CA LYS A 103 23.54 -18.38 -11.60
C LYS A 103 25.02 -18.58 -11.29
N LEU A 104 25.54 -17.92 -10.27
CA LEU A 104 26.92 -18.13 -9.82
C LEU A 104 27.08 -19.52 -9.19
N SER A 105 26.12 -19.97 -8.40
CA SER A 105 26.14 -21.31 -7.79
C SER A 105 26.01 -22.44 -8.79
N ASP A 106 25.30 -22.23 -9.91
CA ASP A 106 25.18 -23.24 -10.96
C ASP A 106 26.47 -23.35 -11.80
N ARG A 107 27.37 -22.35 -11.72
CA ARG A 107 28.61 -22.25 -12.50
C ARG A 107 29.87 -22.65 -11.75
N THR A 108 29.82 -22.70 -10.41
CA THR A 108 30.91 -23.15 -9.54
C THR A 108 30.59 -24.52 -8.98
#